data_AF-A0A0F9JFN7-F1
#
_entry.id   AF-A0A0F9JFN7-F1
#
_cell.length_a   1.000
_cell.length_b   1.000
_cell.length_c   1.000
_cell.angle_alpha   90.00
_cell.angle_beta   90.00
_cell.angle_gamma   90.00
#
_symmetry.space_group_name_H-M   'P 1'
#
loop_
_entity.id
_entity.type
_entity.pdbx_description
1 polymer ?
#
loop_
_entity_poly.entity_id
_entity_poly.type
_entity_poly.pdbx_seq_one_letter_code
_entity_poly.pdbx_strand_id
1 'polypeptide(L)'
;MNKHNKKKAEQLGMSHGKASNRLRRKLLFDALKRLGEISCFVCGEEMTAEDFSVEHKEPWLDSEDPQKLFWDLDNISYSHKRCNRP
;
A
#
# COMPACT_ATOMS: atom_id res chain seq x y z
N MET A 1 -16.54 -6.44 21.25
CA MET A 1 -16.03 -5.13 20.75
C MET A 1 -16.16 -4.09 21.86
N ASN A 2 -15.08 -3.42 22.28
CA ASN A 2 -15.15 -2.38 23.33
C ASN A 2 -16.07 -1.21 22.88
N LYS A 3 -16.85 -0.62 23.81
CA LYS A 3 -17.74 0.55 23.61
C LYS A 3 -17.08 1.66 22.78
N HIS A 4 -15.81 1.93 23.01
CA HIS A 4 -15.06 2.94 22.24
C HIS A 4 -14.91 2.56 20.74
N ASN A 5 -14.62 1.29 20.45
CA ASN A 5 -14.54 0.81 19.07
C ASN A 5 -15.91 0.78 18.37
N LYS A 6 -17.00 0.57 19.13
CA LYS A 6 -18.37 0.66 18.60
C LYS A 6 -18.71 2.09 18.19
N LYS A 7 -18.47 3.08 19.07
CA LYS A 7 -18.68 4.51 18.76
C LYS A 7 -17.89 4.93 17.51
N LYS A 8 -16.61 4.55 17.43
CA LYS A 8 -15.78 4.82 16.26
C LYS A 8 -16.35 4.19 14.99
N ALA A 9 -16.80 2.94 15.06
CA ALA A 9 -17.35 2.25 13.91
C ALA A 9 -18.65 2.87 13.39
N GLU A 10 -19.54 3.27 14.30
CA GLU A 10 -20.78 3.99 13.97
C GLU A 10 -20.48 5.35 13.31
N GLN A 11 -19.55 6.12 13.86
CA GLN A 11 -19.19 7.43 13.32
C GLN A 11 -18.48 7.36 11.96
N LEU A 12 -17.65 6.33 11.73
CA LEU A 12 -16.88 6.17 10.51
C LEU A 12 -17.60 5.35 9.42
N GLY A 13 -18.77 4.76 9.74
CA GLY A 13 -19.48 3.84 8.85
C GLY A 13 -18.72 2.54 8.54
N MET A 14 -17.63 2.26 9.25
CA MET A 14 -16.81 1.05 9.12
C MET A 14 -15.93 0.84 10.35
N SER A 15 -15.34 -0.34 10.52
CA SER A 15 -14.41 -0.57 11.63
C SER A 15 -13.24 0.42 11.60
N HIS A 16 -12.83 0.91 12.77
CA HIS A 16 -11.72 1.87 12.90
C HIS A 16 -10.44 1.37 12.20
N GLY A 17 -10.12 0.08 12.30
CA GLY A 17 -8.97 -0.50 11.59
C GLY A 17 -9.05 -0.37 10.07
N LYS A 18 -10.22 -0.60 9.47
CA LYS A 18 -10.45 -0.43 8.03
C LYS A 18 -10.32 1.04 7.62
N ALA A 19 -10.87 1.96 8.43
CA ALA A 19 -10.74 3.39 8.20
C ALA A 19 -9.26 3.83 8.26
N SER A 20 -8.51 3.42 9.29
CA SER A 20 -7.09 3.74 9.44
C SER A 20 -6.24 3.18 8.30
N ASN A 21 -6.49 1.95 7.85
CA ASN A 21 -5.77 1.37 6.72
C ASN A 21 -6.06 2.13 5.41
N ARG A 22 -7.32 2.55 5.19
CA ARG A 22 -7.68 3.40 4.05
C ARG A 22 -7.00 4.76 4.11
N LEU A 23 -6.97 5.39 5.30
CA LEU A 23 -6.31 6.68 5.50
C LEU A 23 -4.81 6.60 5.22
N ARG A 24 -4.12 5.60 5.80
CA ARG A 24 -2.68 5.40 5.56
C ARG A 24 -2.36 5.19 4.08
N ARG A 25 -3.16 4.39 3.35
CA ARG A 25 -3.00 4.24 1.90
C ARG A 25 -3.19 5.56 1.16
N LYS A 26 -4.20 6.36 1.50
CA LYS A 26 -4.42 7.67 0.88
C LYS A 26 -3.28 8.66 1.17
N LEU A 27 -2.76 8.67 2.40
CA LEU A 27 -1.62 9.51 2.78
C LEU A 27 -0.35 9.11 2.02
N LEU A 28 -0.09 7.80 1.88
CA LEU A 28 1.04 7.31 1.10
C LEU A 28 0.92 7.74 -0.36
N PHE A 29 -0.24 7.53 -0.99
CA PHE A 29 -0.42 7.94 -2.39
C PHE A 29 -0.32 9.46 -2.58
N ASP A 30 -0.83 10.26 -1.64
CA ASP A 30 -0.67 11.72 -1.69
C ASP A 30 0.81 12.13 -1.64
N ALA A 31 1.63 11.46 -0.82
CA ALA A 31 3.08 11.67 -0.80
C ALA A 31 3.73 11.30 -2.15
N LEU A 32 3.38 10.14 -2.74
CA LEU A 32 3.88 9.73 -4.05
C LEU A 32 3.53 10.75 -5.14
N LYS A 33 2.28 11.21 -5.14
CA LYS A 33 1.81 12.24 -6.08
C LYS A 33 2.61 13.54 -5.96
N ARG A 34 2.93 13.99 -4.74
CA ARG A 34 3.75 15.19 -4.52
C ARG A 34 5.20 15.01 -4.97
N LEU A 35 5.71 13.78 -4.94
CA LEU A 35 7.06 13.43 -5.39
C LEU A 35 7.13 13.16 -6.90
N GLY A 36 6.00 13.04 -7.60
CA GLY A 36 5.95 12.64 -9.00
C GLY A 36 6.07 11.13 -9.22
N GLU A 37 5.96 10.33 -8.17
CA GLU A 37 6.21 8.88 -8.14
C GLU A 37 4.91 8.07 -8.33
N ILE A 38 4.06 8.47 -9.26
CA ILE A 38 2.74 7.83 -9.51
C ILE A 38 2.74 6.88 -10.71
N SER A 39 3.85 6.75 -11.42
CA SER A 39 4.00 5.79 -12.52
C SER A 39 4.13 4.37 -11.97
N CYS A 40 3.34 3.46 -12.51
CA CYS A 40 3.42 2.04 -12.17
C CYS A 40 4.76 1.46 -12.64
N PHE A 41 5.47 0.79 -11.74
CA PHE A 41 6.77 0.16 -12.04
C PHE A 41 6.69 -0.91 -13.14
N VAL A 42 5.54 -1.56 -13.28
CA VAL A 42 5.37 -2.69 -14.21
C VAL A 42 4.96 -2.23 -15.62
N CYS A 43 4.01 -1.28 -15.73
CA CYS A 43 3.48 -0.86 -17.03
C CYS A 43 3.80 0.59 -17.42
N GLY A 44 4.33 1.40 -16.50
CA GLY A 44 4.66 2.81 -16.72
C GLY A 44 3.47 3.79 -16.68
N GLU A 45 2.23 3.29 -16.72
CA GLU A 45 1.02 4.13 -16.65
C GLU A 45 0.81 4.73 -15.25
N GLU A 46 0.16 5.89 -15.18
CA GLU A 46 -0.18 6.53 -13.91
C GLU A 46 -1.15 5.68 -13.07
N MET A 47 -0.90 5.65 -11.77
CA MET A 47 -1.77 5.02 -10.77
C MET A 47 -2.71 6.04 -10.12
N THR A 48 -3.67 5.52 -9.36
CA THR A 48 -4.60 6.28 -8.52
C THR A 48 -4.52 5.81 -7.06
N ALA A 49 -5.05 6.60 -6.13
CA ALA A 49 -5.12 6.21 -4.72
C ALA A 49 -5.95 4.93 -4.50
N GLU A 50 -6.86 4.64 -5.43
CA GLU A 50 -7.80 3.53 -5.38
C GLU A 50 -7.15 2.24 -5.85
N ASP A 51 -6.29 2.28 -6.86
CA ASP A 51 -5.74 1.11 -7.55
C ASP A 51 -4.23 0.86 -7.34
N PHE A 52 -3.48 1.72 -6.65
CA PHE A 52 -2.07 1.43 -6.35
C PHE A 52 -1.89 0.34 -5.26
N SER A 53 -0.74 -0.32 -5.29
CA SER A 53 -0.23 -1.24 -4.28
C SER A 53 1.27 -1.03 -4.07
N VAL A 54 1.76 -1.37 -2.87
CA VAL A 54 3.19 -1.54 -2.61
C VAL A 54 3.60 -2.89 -3.17
N GLU A 55 4.74 -2.93 -3.85
CA GLU A 55 5.28 -4.13 -4.49
C GLU A 55 6.78 -4.24 -4.22
N HIS A 56 7.28 -5.47 -4.12
CA HIS A 56 8.71 -5.75 -4.13
C HIS A 56 9.17 -5.93 -5.58
N LYS A 57 10.26 -5.27 -5.98
CA LYS A 57 10.81 -5.38 -7.35
C LYS A 57 11.30 -6.80 -7.63
N GLU A 58 11.96 -7.39 -6.64
CA GLU A 58 12.38 -8.78 -6.60
C GLU A 58 11.52 -9.56 -5.59
N PRO A 59 10.98 -10.74 -5.96
CA PRO A 59 10.27 -11.61 -5.04
C PRO A 59 11.15 -11.97 -3.84
N TRP A 60 10.67 -11.64 -2.63
CA TRP A 60 11.39 -11.93 -1.39
C TRP A 60 11.15 -13.35 -0.89
N LEU A 61 9.98 -13.93 -1.19
CA LEU A 61 9.62 -15.28 -0.78
C LEU A 61 10.52 -16.29 -1.52
N ASP A 62 11.09 -17.24 -0.79
CA ASP A 62 12.02 -18.28 -1.30
C ASP A 62 13.35 -17.75 -1.89
N SER A 63 13.69 -16.47 -1.64
CA SER A 63 15.02 -15.92 -1.95
C SER A 63 16.10 -16.42 -0.98
N GLU A 64 17.38 -16.17 -1.30
CA GLU A 64 18.51 -16.58 -0.44
C GLU A 64 18.50 -15.88 0.93
N ASP A 65 18.01 -14.63 1.00
CA ASP A 65 17.87 -13.85 2.23
C ASP A 65 16.53 -13.09 2.24
N PRO A 66 15.41 -13.80 2.55
CA PRO A 66 14.06 -13.24 2.47
C PRO A 66 13.84 -12.11 3.47
N GLN A 67 14.52 -12.12 4.62
CA GLN A 67 14.39 -11.05 5.60
C GLN A 67 15.03 -9.77 5.08
N LYS A 68 16.26 -9.86 4.57
CA LYS A 68 16.92 -8.70 3.96
C LYS A 68 16.09 -8.15 2.80
N LEU A 69 15.67 -9.01 1.88
CA LEU A 69 14.97 -8.60 0.66
C LEU A 69 13.56 -8.02 0.93
N PHE A 70 12.89 -8.48 1.98
CA PHE A 70 11.59 -7.95 2.39
C PHE A 70 11.67 -6.53 2.96
N TRP A 71 12.74 -6.22 3.71
CA TRP A 71 12.94 -4.93 4.39
C TRP A 71 13.77 -3.92 3.60
N ASP A 72 14.36 -4.33 2.48
CA ASP A 72 15.14 -3.46 1.60
C ASP A 72 14.24 -2.43 0.90
N LEU A 73 14.37 -1.15 1.25
CA LEU A 73 13.61 -0.07 0.65
C LEU A 73 13.95 0.14 -0.83
N ASP A 74 15.17 -0.21 -1.26
CA ASP A 74 15.54 -0.15 -2.68
C ASP A 74 14.84 -1.26 -3.47
N ASN A 75 14.41 -2.33 -2.80
CA ASN A 75 13.56 -3.37 -3.38
C ASN A 75 12.07 -3.01 -3.33
N ILE A 76 11.66 -1.89 -2.73
CA ILE A 76 10.25 -1.46 -2.72
C ILE A 76 9.94 -0.57 -3.93
N SER A 77 8.78 -0.83 -4.52
CA SER A 77 8.20 -0.02 -5.59
C SER A 77 6.67 0.04 -5.45
N TYR A 78 6.03 0.64 -6.45
CA TYR A 78 4.59 0.78 -6.50
C TYR A 78 4.05 0.37 -7.88
N SER A 79 2.89 -0.29 -7.86
CA SER A 79 2.23 -0.76 -9.08
C SER A 79 0.73 -0.69 -8.95
N HIS A 80 0.01 -0.78 -10.07
CA HIS A 80 -1.42 -1.05 -10.00
C HIS A 80 -1.66 -2.43 -9.36
N LYS A 81 -2.75 -2.59 -8.62
CA LYS A 81 -3.19 -3.89 -8.09
C LYS A 81 -3.36 -4.96 -9.17
N ARG A 82 -3.70 -4.56 -10.40
CA ARG A 82 -3.82 -5.47 -11.56
C ARG A 82 -2.45 -5.90 -12.10
N CYS A 83 -1.43 -5.09 -11.85
CA CYS A 83 -0.06 -5.29 -12.33
C CYS A 83 0.81 -6.00 -11.29
N ASN A 84 0.45 -5.89 -10.01
CA ASN A 84 1.13 -6.55 -8.90
C ASN A 84 1.16 -8.07 -9.10
N ARG A 85 2.36 -8.64 -9.12
CA ARG A 85 2.61 -10.08 -9.31
C ARG A 85 3.16 -10.64 -8.00
N PRO A 86 2.31 -11.21 -7.14
CA PRO A 86 2.74 -11.81 -5.89
C PRO A 86 3.61 -13.06 -6.11
#